data_AF-A0AAV9VP79-F1
#
_entry.id   AF-A0AAV9VP79-F1
#
_cell.length_a   1.000
_cell.length_b   1.000
_cell.length_c   1.000
_cell.angle_alpha   90.00
_cell.angle_beta   90.00
_cell.angle_gamma   90.00
#
_symmetry.space_group_name_H-M   'P 1'
#
loop_
_entity.id
_entity.type
_entity.pdbx_description
1 polymer ?
#
loop_
_entity_poly.entity_id
_entity_poly.type
_entity_poly.pdbx_seq_one_letter_code
_entity_poly.pdbx_strand_id
1 'polypeptide(L)'
;MKFSTLAIFQTIAAVFCAKAVAAAGVPVPKSLTDILAKKPEPMRFTGSISAGGPTVDITGTIDEVFPKLKKLYPKLKPDLSPTTSLPKRWFPGPPTCYSTVGADRYTILNHAVPHLKALGNLMCEVRVPRTCLAAYCAPSPNSGVFLCTEAAGVRIPCRRMGENAELIANTCIGPVPGRTTGTRWDNTGYHIVVAGVCGGIYPKGVPKAG
;
A
#
# COMPACT_ATOMS: atom_id res chain seq x y z
N MET A 1 -17.65 -75.05 -30.27
CA MET A 1 -17.10 -74.70 -31.61
C MET A 1 -17.28 -73.20 -31.83
N LYS A 2 -16.22 -72.56 -32.37
CA LYS A 2 -16.10 -71.22 -32.97
C LYS A 2 -15.97 -69.99 -32.04
N PHE A 3 -14.74 -69.47 -32.12
CA PHE A 3 -14.24 -68.13 -31.78
C PHE A 3 -14.91 -67.02 -32.60
N SER A 4 -14.93 -65.78 -32.08
CA SER A 4 -14.38 -64.61 -32.78
C SER A 4 -14.36 -63.36 -31.89
N THR A 5 -13.54 -62.41 -32.29
CA THR A 5 -12.68 -61.56 -31.45
C THR A 5 -12.87 -60.07 -31.77
N LEU A 6 -12.42 -59.17 -30.87
CA LEU A 6 -11.99 -57.76 -31.12
C LEU A 6 -13.11 -56.71 -31.41
N ALA A 7 -13.05 -55.43 -31.01
CA ALA A 7 -11.99 -54.58 -30.47
C ALA A 7 -12.56 -53.38 -29.66
N ILE A 8 -11.63 -52.76 -28.93
CA ILE A 8 -11.64 -51.60 -28.03
C ILE A 8 -11.82 -50.26 -28.80
N PHE A 9 -12.38 -49.19 -28.19
CA PHE A 9 -11.73 -47.87 -28.02
C PHE A 9 -12.62 -46.80 -27.35
N GLN A 10 -11.93 -45.94 -26.59
CA GLN A 10 -12.37 -44.90 -25.65
C GLN A 10 -13.03 -43.68 -26.31
N THR A 11 -13.81 -42.90 -25.55
CA THR A 11 -13.41 -41.55 -25.07
C THR A 11 -14.47 -40.86 -24.20
N ILE A 12 -13.93 -40.09 -23.25
CA ILE A 12 -14.57 -39.33 -22.18
C ILE A 12 -14.95 -37.94 -22.69
N ALA A 13 -16.09 -37.39 -22.25
CA ALA A 13 -16.30 -35.93 -22.24
C ALA A 13 -17.07 -35.52 -20.98
N ALA A 14 -16.33 -35.22 -19.92
CA ALA A 14 -16.84 -34.57 -18.73
C ALA A 14 -17.11 -33.08 -19.04
N VAL A 15 -18.39 -32.71 -19.05
CA VAL A 15 -18.83 -31.31 -19.18
C VAL A 15 -18.56 -30.60 -17.86
N PHE A 16 -17.38 -29.99 -17.73
CA PHE A 16 -17.11 -28.99 -16.69
C PHE A 16 -17.78 -27.67 -17.11
N CYS A 17 -18.93 -27.38 -16.52
CA CYS A 17 -19.51 -26.04 -16.52
C CYS A 17 -18.64 -25.10 -15.67
N ALA A 18 -17.61 -24.52 -16.29
CA ALA A 18 -16.93 -23.36 -15.74
C ALA A 18 -17.90 -22.17 -15.81
N LYS A 19 -18.44 -21.76 -14.65
CA LYS A 19 -19.07 -20.44 -14.53
C LYS A 19 -17.98 -19.40 -14.74
N ALA A 20 -17.94 -18.83 -15.95
CA ALA A 20 -17.16 -17.64 -16.24
C ALA A 20 -17.66 -16.52 -15.32
N VAL A 21 -16.89 -16.22 -14.29
CA VAL A 21 -17.03 -14.97 -13.55
C VAL A 21 -16.59 -13.90 -14.51
N ALA A 22 -17.55 -13.23 -15.15
CA ALA A 22 -17.28 -12.03 -15.91
C ALA A 22 -16.60 -11.04 -14.96
N ALA A 23 -15.30 -10.87 -15.13
CA ALA A 23 -14.56 -9.77 -14.55
C ALA A 23 -15.18 -8.50 -15.14
N ALA A 24 -16.11 -7.87 -14.41
CA ALA A 24 -16.60 -6.56 -14.73
C ALA A 24 -15.38 -5.64 -14.83
N GLY A 25 -15.02 -5.27 -16.05
CA GLY A 25 -13.93 -4.37 -16.34
C GLY A 25 -14.22 -3.05 -15.65
N VAL A 26 -13.59 -2.81 -14.51
CA VAL A 26 -13.63 -1.52 -13.83
C VAL A 26 -13.05 -0.50 -14.80
N PRO A 27 -13.77 0.60 -15.13
CA PRO A 27 -13.27 1.60 -16.06
C PRO A 27 -11.94 2.17 -15.57
N VAL A 28 -10.96 2.15 -16.47
CA VAL A 28 -9.56 2.52 -16.26
C VAL A 28 -9.46 4.03 -15.99
N PRO A 29 -8.93 4.46 -14.83
CA PRO A 29 -8.67 5.88 -14.59
C PRO A 29 -7.51 6.36 -15.47
N LYS A 30 -7.63 7.55 -16.09
CA LYS A 30 -6.65 8.08 -17.06
C LYS A 30 -5.49 8.81 -16.39
N SER A 31 -5.54 9.02 -15.07
CA SER A 31 -4.46 9.63 -14.28
C SER A 31 -4.42 9.10 -12.84
N LEU A 32 -3.27 9.19 -12.17
CA LEU A 32 -3.15 8.95 -10.72
C LEU A 32 -4.08 9.85 -9.89
N THR A 33 -4.40 11.01 -10.46
CA THR A 33 -5.42 11.95 -9.95
C THR A 33 -6.84 11.33 -9.96
N ASP A 34 -7.17 10.49 -10.95
CA ASP A 34 -8.44 9.77 -11.05
C ASP A 34 -8.48 8.52 -10.13
N ILE A 35 -7.33 7.88 -9.90
CA ILE A 35 -7.17 6.76 -8.95
C ILE A 35 -7.45 7.23 -7.52
N LEU A 36 -6.97 8.42 -7.20
CA LEU A 36 -7.01 8.98 -5.85
C LEU A 36 -8.31 9.75 -5.54
N ALA A 37 -9.10 10.14 -6.54
CA ALA A 37 -10.44 10.70 -6.35
C ALA A 37 -11.46 9.68 -5.81
N LYS A 38 -11.14 8.38 -5.80
CA LYS A 38 -11.98 7.31 -5.26
C LYS A 38 -11.76 7.17 -3.75
N LYS A 39 -12.75 6.60 -3.06
CA LYS A 39 -12.66 6.24 -1.64
C LYS A 39 -11.35 5.46 -1.41
N PRO A 40 -10.59 5.75 -0.34
CA PRO A 40 -9.34 5.04 -0.07
C PRO A 40 -9.62 3.55 0.07
N GLU A 41 -9.02 2.76 -0.81
CA GLU A 41 -9.03 1.32 -0.66
C GLU A 41 -7.95 0.92 0.35
N PRO A 42 -8.27 0.03 1.31
CA PRO A 42 -7.32 -0.41 2.31
C PRO A 42 -6.21 -1.27 1.70
N MET A 43 -5.03 -1.18 2.27
CA MET A 43 -3.87 -1.98 1.87
C MET A 43 -3.87 -3.35 2.57
N ARG A 44 -3.14 -4.31 1.98
CA ARG A 44 -2.94 -5.65 2.57
C ARG A 44 -1.60 -5.72 3.32
N PHE A 45 -1.63 -6.39 4.47
CA PHE A 45 -0.54 -6.55 5.43
C PHE A 45 -0.22 -8.05 5.55
N THR A 46 0.96 -8.48 5.11
CA THR A 46 1.33 -9.91 5.05
C THR A 46 2.67 -10.26 5.69
N GLY A 47 2.79 -11.48 6.20
CA GLY A 47 4.02 -12.03 6.77
C GLY A 47 4.01 -12.04 8.30
N SER A 48 5.17 -11.97 8.94
CA SER A 48 5.26 -11.95 10.41
C SER A 48 6.06 -10.73 10.87
N ILE A 49 5.68 -10.17 12.02
CA ILE A 49 6.40 -9.02 12.63
C ILE A 49 7.81 -9.44 13.07
N SER A 50 7.96 -10.66 13.59
CA SER A 50 9.22 -11.24 14.06
C SER A 50 9.53 -12.56 13.35
N ALA A 51 10.82 -12.92 13.23
CA ALA A 51 11.22 -14.23 12.72
C ALA A 51 10.58 -15.35 13.58
N GLY A 52 9.98 -16.36 12.92
CA GLY A 52 9.28 -17.46 13.58
C GLY A 52 7.94 -17.11 14.24
N GLY A 53 7.47 -15.86 14.11
CA GLY A 53 6.16 -15.45 14.66
C GLY A 53 4.97 -15.89 13.80
N PRO A 54 3.73 -15.66 14.30
CA PRO A 54 2.50 -15.95 13.56
C PRO A 54 2.49 -15.26 12.19
N THR A 55 2.08 -15.97 11.14
CA THR A 55 1.87 -15.33 9.85
C THR A 55 0.53 -14.61 9.84
N VAL A 56 0.55 -13.36 9.39
CA VAL A 56 -0.58 -12.47 9.26
C VAL A 56 -0.89 -12.27 7.78
N ASP A 57 -2.18 -12.19 7.47
CA ASP A 57 -2.71 -11.76 6.18
C ASP A 57 -4.00 -10.99 6.44
N ILE A 58 -3.91 -9.66 6.54
CA ILE A 58 -5.03 -8.80 6.89
C ILE A 58 -5.09 -7.63 5.91
N THR A 59 -6.29 -7.29 5.44
CA THR A 59 -6.55 -6.06 4.69
C THR A 59 -7.25 -5.06 5.60
N GLY A 60 -6.82 -3.80 5.56
CA GLY A 60 -7.41 -2.71 6.34
C GLY A 60 -6.55 -1.46 6.30
N THR A 61 -6.91 -0.46 7.09
CA THR A 61 -5.99 0.63 7.45
C THR A 61 -5.23 0.28 8.73
N ILE A 62 -4.18 1.02 9.07
CA ILE A 62 -3.44 0.86 10.32
C ILE A 62 -4.36 0.95 11.55
N ASP A 63 -5.37 1.83 11.54
CA ASP A 63 -6.31 1.97 12.66
C ASP A 63 -7.16 0.70 12.86
N GLU A 64 -7.46 -0.03 11.79
CA GLU A 64 -8.20 -1.29 11.83
C GLU A 64 -7.29 -2.50 12.11
N VAL A 65 -6.07 -2.46 11.58
CA VAL A 65 -5.12 -3.59 11.59
C VAL A 65 -4.33 -3.65 12.88
N PHE A 66 -3.88 -2.50 13.41
CA PHE A 66 -3.04 -2.47 14.61
C PHE A 66 -3.71 -3.06 15.86
N PRO A 67 -5.01 -2.80 16.14
CA PRO A 67 -5.72 -3.46 17.24
C PRO A 67 -5.83 -4.99 17.05
N LYS A 68 -6.03 -5.47 15.81
CA LYS A 68 -6.05 -6.91 15.50
C LYS A 68 -4.68 -7.54 15.73
N LEU A 69 -3.61 -6.85 15.31
CA LEU A 69 -2.23 -7.30 15.53
C LEU A 69 -1.83 -7.33 17.00
N LYS A 70 -2.27 -6.36 17.82
CA LYS A 70 -2.04 -6.39 19.26
C LYS A 70 -2.60 -7.63 19.95
N LYS A 71 -3.70 -8.20 19.44
CA LYS A 71 -4.25 -9.47 19.97
C LYS A 71 -3.30 -10.65 19.71
N LEU A 72 -2.60 -10.65 18.58
CA LEU A 72 -1.64 -11.69 18.18
C LEU A 72 -0.25 -11.45 18.77
N TYR A 73 0.13 -10.19 18.94
CA TYR A 73 1.41 -9.74 19.47
C TYR A 73 1.16 -8.77 20.64
N PRO A 74 0.92 -9.26 21.86
CA PRO A 74 0.55 -8.41 23.00
C PRO A 74 1.58 -7.35 23.38
N LYS A 75 2.85 -7.56 23.03
CA LYS A 75 3.95 -6.62 23.26
C LYS A 75 4.09 -5.55 22.17
N LEU A 76 3.27 -5.60 21.10
CA LEU A 76 3.32 -4.64 20.00
C LEU A 76 2.95 -3.24 20.49
N LYS A 77 3.89 -2.31 20.32
CA LYS A 77 3.75 -0.90 20.66
C LYS A 77 4.25 -0.05 19.49
N PRO A 78 3.70 1.16 19.28
CA PRO A 78 4.20 2.08 18.26
C PRO A 78 5.70 2.35 18.46
N ASP A 79 6.44 2.42 17.35
CA ASP A 79 7.88 2.68 17.35
C ASP A 79 8.13 4.19 17.15
N LEU A 80 8.52 4.85 18.25
CA LEU A 80 8.79 6.29 18.27
C LEU A 80 10.26 6.62 17.95
N SER A 81 11.09 5.61 17.69
CA SER A 81 12.50 5.83 17.35
C SER A 81 12.58 6.69 16.10
N PRO A 82 13.43 7.72 16.02
CA PRO A 82 13.56 8.52 14.80
C PRO A 82 14.16 7.68 13.67
N THR A 83 13.82 7.99 12.43
CA THR A 83 14.52 7.41 11.27
C THR A 83 15.93 7.98 11.16
N THR A 84 16.95 7.15 11.39
CA THR A 84 18.36 7.58 11.39
C THR A 84 19.02 7.50 10.02
N SER A 85 18.62 6.54 9.18
CA SER A 85 19.12 6.43 7.81
C SER A 85 18.15 5.65 6.93
N LEU A 86 17.94 6.15 5.71
CA LEU A 86 17.15 5.46 4.69
C LEU A 86 18.08 4.96 3.59
N PRO A 87 17.92 3.71 3.12
CA PRO A 87 18.79 3.19 2.08
C PRO A 87 18.57 3.94 0.76
N LYS A 88 19.61 4.65 0.31
CA LYS A 88 19.60 5.46 -0.93
C LYS A 88 19.48 4.61 -2.20
N ARG A 89 19.79 3.31 -2.15
CA ARG A 89 19.73 2.39 -3.29
C ARG A 89 18.36 2.34 -3.94
N TRP A 90 17.31 2.40 -3.14
CA TRP A 90 15.91 2.28 -3.56
C TRP A 90 15.29 3.64 -3.90
N PHE A 91 15.67 4.67 -3.16
CA PHE A 91 15.15 6.04 -3.31
C PHE A 91 16.30 6.99 -3.68
N PRO A 92 16.58 7.19 -4.97
CA PRO A 92 17.78 7.90 -5.43
C PRO A 92 17.76 9.41 -5.12
N GLY A 93 16.58 9.98 -4.84
CA GLY A 93 16.42 11.41 -4.60
C GLY A 93 15.74 11.77 -3.26
N PRO A 94 15.73 13.07 -2.92
CA PRO A 94 14.89 13.58 -1.86
C PRO A 94 13.41 13.42 -2.21
N PRO A 95 12.51 13.53 -1.21
CA PRO A 95 11.07 13.65 -1.47
C PRO A 95 10.74 14.81 -2.43
N THR A 96 9.76 14.59 -3.30
CA THR A 96 9.12 15.66 -4.07
C THR A 96 8.02 16.27 -3.22
N CYS A 97 8.10 17.57 -2.97
CA CYS A 97 7.16 18.29 -2.12
C CYS A 97 6.09 19.02 -2.96
N TYR A 98 4.88 19.09 -2.41
CA TYR A 98 3.74 19.73 -3.08
C TYR A 98 3.17 20.87 -2.24
N SER A 99 2.71 21.93 -2.89
CA SER A 99 2.23 23.18 -2.26
C SER A 99 0.72 23.18 -1.91
N THR A 100 0.08 22.01 -1.80
CA THR A 100 -1.36 21.89 -1.52
C THR A 100 -1.70 21.84 -0.03
N VAL A 101 -2.99 21.90 0.31
CA VAL A 101 -3.47 21.61 1.67
C VAL A 101 -3.03 20.20 2.06
N GLY A 102 -2.13 20.13 3.03
CA GLY A 102 -1.46 18.89 3.37
C GLY A 102 -2.03 18.12 4.55
N ALA A 103 -1.46 16.93 4.75
CA ALA A 103 -1.72 16.10 5.91
C ALA A 103 -1.38 16.87 7.17
N ASP A 104 -2.12 16.64 8.24
CA ASP A 104 -1.73 17.13 9.55
C ASP A 104 -0.40 16.44 9.93
N ARG A 105 0.67 17.22 9.98
CA ARG A 105 2.03 16.72 10.19
C ARG A 105 2.16 16.04 11.54
N TYR A 106 1.49 16.57 12.56
CA TYR A 106 1.49 15.99 13.90
C TYR A 106 0.93 14.57 13.87
N THR A 107 -0.19 14.36 13.17
CA THR A 107 -0.84 13.05 13.02
C THR A 107 0.02 12.07 12.25
N ILE A 108 0.65 12.51 11.17
CA ILE A 108 1.57 11.65 10.42
C ILE A 108 2.72 11.19 11.31
N LEU A 109 3.37 12.11 12.03
CA LEU A 109 4.57 11.81 12.82
C LEU A 109 4.28 11.09 14.13
N ASN A 110 3.14 11.33 14.78
CA ASN A 110 2.83 10.78 16.10
C ASN A 110 1.84 9.61 16.07
N HIS A 111 1.11 9.42 14.96
CA HIS A 111 0.18 8.30 14.79
C HIS A 111 0.59 7.39 13.63
N ALA A 112 0.55 7.87 12.39
CA ALA A 112 0.73 6.99 11.23
C ALA A 112 2.11 6.31 11.20
N VAL A 113 3.18 7.10 11.30
CA VAL A 113 4.58 6.65 11.20
C VAL A 113 4.93 5.64 12.30
N PRO A 114 4.69 5.92 13.60
CA PRO A 114 5.07 4.98 14.66
C PRO A 114 4.39 3.62 14.55
N HIS A 115 3.13 3.60 14.11
CA HIS A 115 2.38 2.37 13.93
C HIS A 115 2.92 1.56 12.74
N LEU A 116 3.23 2.22 11.62
CA LEU A 116 3.84 1.55 10.45
C LEU A 116 5.22 0.97 10.76
N LYS A 117 6.05 1.70 11.51
CA LYS A 117 7.39 1.25 11.92
C LYS A 117 7.35 0.06 12.87
N ALA A 118 6.40 0.07 13.81
CA ALA A 118 6.17 -1.03 14.74
C ALA A 118 5.80 -2.36 14.07
N LEU A 119 5.27 -2.33 12.84
CA LEU A 119 4.96 -3.56 12.09
C LEU A 119 6.22 -4.33 11.65
N GLY A 120 7.42 -3.76 11.80
CA GLY A 120 8.68 -4.46 11.64
C GLY A 120 8.83 -5.13 10.27
N ASN A 121 8.98 -6.47 10.28
CA ASN A 121 9.20 -7.28 9.08
C ASN A 121 7.92 -7.60 8.30
N LEU A 122 6.77 -7.14 8.77
CA LEU A 122 5.51 -7.33 8.07
C LEU A 122 5.52 -6.51 6.77
N MET A 123 4.94 -7.06 5.70
CA MET A 123 4.97 -6.51 4.36
C MET A 123 3.67 -5.77 4.04
N CYS A 124 3.83 -4.56 3.52
CA CYS A 124 2.79 -3.69 2.99
C CYS A 124 2.69 -3.94 1.48
N GLU A 125 1.50 -4.35 1.02
CA GLU A 125 1.29 -4.91 -0.31
C GLU A 125 0.15 -4.22 -1.06
N VAL A 126 0.45 -3.85 -2.31
CA VAL A 126 -0.52 -3.39 -3.31
C VAL A 126 -0.43 -4.33 -4.49
N ARG A 127 -1.46 -5.16 -4.70
CA ARG A 127 -1.44 -6.20 -5.76
C ARG A 127 -1.85 -5.69 -7.12
N VAL A 128 -2.71 -4.69 -7.15
CA VAL A 128 -3.29 -4.17 -8.38
C VAL A 128 -2.31 -3.14 -8.95
N PRO A 129 -1.85 -3.30 -10.21
CA PRO A 129 -0.99 -2.31 -10.84
C PRO A 129 -1.74 -1.00 -11.04
N ARG A 130 -1.02 0.13 -11.09
CA ARG A 130 -1.62 1.47 -11.31
C ARG A 130 -2.68 1.79 -10.27
N THR A 131 -2.39 1.52 -9.00
CA THR A 131 -3.29 1.89 -7.92
C THR A 131 -2.52 2.41 -6.71
N CYS A 132 -3.23 3.16 -5.88
CA CYS A 132 -2.79 3.60 -4.57
C CYS A 132 -3.69 2.99 -3.51
N LEU A 133 -3.12 2.31 -2.52
CA LEU A 133 -3.87 1.85 -1.35
C LEU A 133 -3.42 2.61 -0.11
N ALA A 134 -4.39 2.90 0.76
CA ALA A 134 -4.15 3.58 2.02
C ALA A 134 -3.60 2.61 3.04
N ALA A 135 -2.40 2.89 3.55
CA ALA A 135 -1.90 2.24 4.76
C ALA A 135 -2.48 2.92 6.00
N TYR A 136 -2.61 4.24 5.96
CA TYR A 136 -3.20 5.03 7.03
C TYR A 136 -4.15 6.06 6.43
N CYS A 137 -5.29 6.25 7.09
CA CYS A 137 -6.29 7.22 6.66
C CYS A 137 -7.16 7.67 7.84
N ALA A 138 -6.90 8.88 8.35
CA ALA A 138 -7.76 9.50 9.34
C ALA A 138 -8.72 10.52 8.69
N PRO A 139 -10.04 10.41 8.94
CA PRO A 139 -11.03 11.35 8.42
C PRO A 139 -10.98 12.72 9.11
N SER A 140 -10.46 12.80 10.34
CA SER A 140 -10.17 14.05 11.03
C SER A 140 -9.16 13.76 12.15
N PRO A 141 -7.94 14.32 12.09
CA PRO A 141 -7.45 15.28 11.09
C PRO A 141 -7.17 14.60 9.73
N ASN A 142 -7.49 15.28 8.63
CA ASN A 142 -7.33 14.77 7.26
C ASN A 142 -5.85 14.41 6.96
N SER A 143 -5.51 13.15 7.10
CA SER A 143 -4.13 12.67 7.02
C SER A 143 -4.11 11.27 6.43
N GLY A 144 -3.35 11.11 5.35
CA GLY A 144 -3.21 9.84 4.66
C GLY A 144 -1.75 9.49 4.36
N VAL A 145 -1.44 8.20 4.48
CA VAL A 145 -0.19 7.61 3.98
C VAL A 145 -0.55 6.49 3.01
N PHE A 146 -0.07 6.61 1.77
CA PHE A 146 -0.44 5.72 0.67
C PHE A 146 0.79 5.04 0.08
N LEU A 147 0.60 3.79 -0.35
CA LEU A 147 1.54 3.07 -1.19
C LEU A 147 0.92 2.98 -2.57
N CYS A 148 1.64 3.47 -3.58
CA CYS A 148 1.19 3.47 -4.95
C CYS A 148 2.17 2.75 -5.85
N THR A 149 1.65 2.17 -6.93
CA THR A 149 2.46 1.51 -7.96
C THR A 149 1.96 1.87 -9.34
N GLU A 150 2.87 1.98 -10.31
CA GLU A 150 2.56 2.38 -11.69
C GLU A 150 2.58 1.21 -12.70
N ALA A 151 3.26 0.11 -12.39
CA ALA A 151 3.53 -0.96 -13.36
C ALA A 151 3.02 -2.33 -12.92
N ALA A 152 3.46 -2.81 -11.75
CA ALA A 152 3.15 -4.14 -11.23
C ALA A 152 2.69 -4.05 -9.77
N GLY A 153 2.19 -5.14 -9.19
CA GLY A 153 1.98 -5.17 -7.75
C GLY A 153 3.30 -4.92 -6.98
N VAL A 154 3.24 -4.17 -5.89
CA VAL A 154 4.40 -3.87 -5.03
C VAL A 154 4.22 -4.49 -3.66
N ARG A 155 5.32 -5.02 -3.11
CA ARG A 155 5.39 -5.55 -1.75
C ARG A 155 6.67 -5.07 -1.07
N ILE A 156 6.53 -4.25 -0.03
CA ILE A 156 7.67 -3.68 0.72
C ILE A 156 7.52 -3.89 2.22
N PRO A 157 8.60 -3.90 3.01
CA PRO A 157 8.47 -3.87 4.47
C PRO A 157 7.67 -2.64 4.93
N CYS A 158 6.70 -2.82 5.81
CA CYS A 158 5.89 -1.72 6.33
C CYS A 158 6.72 -0.68 7.09
N ARG A 159 7.79 -1.13 7.75
CA ARG A 159 8.76 -0.22 8.36
C ARG A 159 9.36 0.75 7.35
N ARG A 160 9.74 0.26 6.16
CA ARG A 160 10.27 1.11 5.08
C ARG A 160 9.24 2.15 4.65
N MET A 161 7.97 1.78 4.60
CA MET A 161 6.90 2.72 4.29
C MET A 161 6.81 3.83 5.34
N GLY A 162 6.81 3.47 6.63
CA GLY A 162 6.79 4.42 7.74
C GLY A 162 8.00 5.36 7.78
N GLU A 163 9.22 4.84 7.60
CA GLU A 163 10.45 5.65 7.58
C GLU A 163 10.47 6.66 6.43
N ASN A 164 9.98 6.28 5.25
CA ASN A 164 9.86 7.21 4.13
C ASN A 164 8.75 8.24 4.31
N ALA A 165 7.62 7.86 4.93
CA ALA A 165 6.58 8.82 5.31
C ALA A 165 7.08 9.83 6.35
N GLU A 166 7.92 9.39 7.30
CA GLU A 166 8.60 10.27 8.26
C GLU A 166 9.52 11.26 7.55
N LEU A 167 10.32 10.80 6.59
CA LEU A 167 11.17 11.68 5.79
C LEU A 167 10.34 12.71 5.02
N ILE A 168 9.28 12.28 4.32
CA ILE A 168 8.38 13.20 3.61
C ILE A 168 7.81 14.24 4.58
N ALA A 169 7.31 13.82 5.74
CA ALA A 169 6.70 14.71 6.73
C ALA A 169 7.67 15.72 7.35
N ASN A 170 8.96 15.37 7.43
CA ASN A 170 10.01 16.24 7.94
C ASN A 170 10.63 17.15 6.87
N THR A 171 10.65 16.73 5.61
CA THR A 171 11.23 17.50 4.50
C THR A 171 10.20 18.41 3.83
N CYS A 172 9.00 17.90 3.57
CA CYS A 172 7.96 18.61 2.82
C CYS A 172 7.04 19.39 3.76
N ILE A 173 7.56 20.49 4.30
CA ILE A 173 6.77 21.44 5.09
C ILE A 173 5.90 22.25 4.13
N GLY A 174 4.58 22.10 4.28
CA GLY A 174 3.61 22.79 3.44
C GLY A 174 3.55 24.30 3.72
N PRO A 175 2.91 25.08 2.85
CA PRO A 175 2.73 26.53 3.05
C PRO A 175 1.83 26.86 4.25
N VAL A 176 1.00 25.91 4.69
CA VAL A 176 0.17 26.04 5.90
C VAL A 176 0.95 25.45 7.08
N PRO A 177 1.13 26.20 8.19
CA PRO A 177 1.81 25.70 9.38
C PRO A 177 1.21 24.37 9.86
N GLY A 178 2.10 23.43 10.20
CA GLY A 178 1.69 22.09 10.66
C GLY A 178 1.16 21.16 9.56
N ARG A 179 1.19 21.56 8.27
CA ARG A 179 0.80 20.67 7.16
C ARG A 179 2.00 20.13 6.40
N THR A 180 1.84 18.93 5.84
CA THR A 180 2.85 18.29 4.99
C THR A 180 2.23 17.59 3.79
N THR A 181 2.87 17.67 2.61
CA THR A 181 2.48 16.89 1.43
C THR A 181 3.68 16.62 0.56
N GLY A 182 3.83 15.38 0.16
CA GLY A 182 4.89 15.00 -0.74
C GLY A 182 4.81 13.54 -1.12
N THR A 183 5.69 13.18 -2.03
CA THR A 183 5.90 11.79 -2.43
C THR A 183 7.38 11.48 -2.47
N ARG A 184 7.70 10.19 -2.34
CA ARG A 184 9.06 9.70 -2.58
C ARG A 184 9.02 8.50 -3.51
N TRP A 185 9.68 8.68 -4.66
CA TRP A 185 9.75 7.71 -5.73
C TRP A 185 10.88 6.71 -5.52
N ASP A 186 10.53 5.43 -5.67
CA ASP A 186 11.48 4.33 -5.73
C ASP A 186 11.85 4.06 -7.20
N ASN A 187 13.08 3.60 -7.45
CA ASN A 187 13.58 3.30 -8.79
C ASN A 187 13.01 2.01 -9.43
N THR A 188 12.17 1.26 -8.72
CA THR A 188 11.50 0.04 -9.17
C THR A 188 10.03 0.23 -9.53
N GLY A 189 9.53 1.48 -9.55
CA GLY A 189 8.20 1.80 -10.10
C GLY A 189 7.05 1.88 -9.09
N TYR A 190 7.37 2.09 -7.81
CA TYR A 190 6.39 2.44 -6.77
C TYR A 190 6.77 3.76 -6.10
N HIS A 191 5.83 4.35 -5.36
CA HIS A 191 6.13 5.49 -4.51
C HIS A 191 5.28 5.50 -3.25
N ILE A 192 5.74 6.28 -2.27
CA ILE A 192 5.02 6.52 -1.03
C ILE A 192 4.52 7.96 -1.06
N VAL A 193 3.28 8.18 -0.64
CA VAL A 193 2.63 9.49 -0.64
C VAL A 193 2.15 9.84 0.76
N VAL A 194 2.37 11.09 1.18
CA VAL A 194 1.72 11.69 2.34
C VAL A 194 0.84 12.83 1.84
N ALA A 195 -0.46 12.79 2.15
CA ALA A 195 -1.44 13.74 1.64
C ALA A 195 -2.54 14.10 2.64
N GLY A 196 -3.09 15.31 2.48
CA GLY A 196 -4.07 15.93 3.37
C GLY A 196 -5.51 15.53 3.20
N VAL A 197 -5.77 14.42 2.52
CA VAL A 197 -7.11 13.93 2.25
C VAL A 197 -7.10 12.42 2.20
N CYS A 198 -8.17 11.85 2.77
CA CYS A 198 -8.36 10.42 2.77
C CYS A 198 -8.83 9.86 1.42
N GLY A 199 -9.33 10.68 0.50
CA GLY A 199 -9.33 10.40 -0.93
C GLY A 199 -8.35 11.36 -1.59
N GLY A 200 -7.24 10.85 -2.14
CA GLY A 200 -6.13 11.67 -2.61
C GLY A 200 -6.54 12.72 -3.65
N ILE A 201 -6.42 13.97 -3.28
CA ILE A 201 -6.27 15.05 -4.24
C ILE A 201 -4.77 15.08 -4.51
N TYR A 202 -4.35 14.39 -5.58
CA TYR A 202 -3.08 14.72 -6.21
C TYR A 202 -3.21 16.18 -6.71
N PRO A 203 -2.25 17.08 -6.44
CA PRO A 203 -2.25 18.37 -7.10
C PRO A 203 -2.26 18.14 -8.62
N LYS A 204 -3.19 18.74 -9.34
CA LYS A 204 -3.10 18.82 -10.80
C LYS A 204 -1.76 19.48 -11.14
N GLY A 205 -0.91 18.81 -11.93
CA GLY A 205 0.34 19.39 -12.45
C GLY A 205 1.65 18.71 -12.07
N VAL A 206 1.64 17.47 -11.54
CA VAL A 206 2.90 16.73 -11.32
C VAL A 206 3.47 16.27 -12.66
N PRO A 207 4.75 16.58 -12.98
CA PRO A 207 5.39 16.08 -14.18
C PRO A 207 5.39 14.55 -14.16
N LYS A 208 4.95 13.93 -15.25
CA LYS A 208 5.27 12.53 -15.50
C LYS A 208 6.79 12.44 -15.52
N ALA A 209 7.37 11.53 -14.75
CA ALA A 209 8.78 11.18 -14.94
C ALA A 209 8.92 10.77 -16.41
N GLY A 210 9.65 11.59 -17.17
CA GLY A 210 10.08 11.28 -18.53
C GLY A 210 11.21 10.27 -18.52
#